data_AF-A0A0E0EH19-F1
#
_entry.id   AF-A0A0E0EH19-F1
#
_cell.length_a   1.000
_cell.length_b   1.000
_cell.length_c   1.000
_cell.angle_alpha   90.00
_cell.angle_beta   90.00
_cell.angle_gamma   90.00
#
_symmetry.space_group_name_H-M   'P 1'
#
loop_
_entity.id
_entity.type
_entity.pdbx_description
1 polymer ?
#
loop_
_entity_poly.entity_id
_entity_poly.type
_entity_poly.pdbx_seq_one_letter_code
_entity_poly.pdbx_strand_id
1 'polypeptide(L)'
;MGIVEGTTDFIRKIDRVMEKHSGIGVKALTIEFNGLFCTKACSYLERWLQIAVTPRIEELSLSMSKGKAYYDFPCSLLSDASGSSIRLLDLYCCTFRPTAEIGCFQSLTRLHLEYWLKLRLCRHIKYMKLPCVLQRLTYVEVRGCSRLRVIENKAPNLHSLHIFYQAYHPIQLSFGESSLVKNLSIGYSSVLNHACAELPYIFPNLETLTIRSLGEMVSTPMVPNTFLHLKYLCITLSAVTLSPSYDYLSLVSFLDACPSLDTFIMDVSAKHPKNDSIFENPSHLRQLPEQRHDNLRNVKITGFRSAKSLLELTYHILENTSVECLTLDTSFESFRCSPGKPGRCSRMSKDDLMEASKALFAIRTYIEGKVPSTVRLNVVEPCSRCHVMEPFYCRK
;
A
#
# COMPACT_ATOMS: atom_id res chain seq x y z
N MET A 1 -35.47 8.80 18.06
CA MET A 1 -34.22 8.01 17.99
C MET A 1 -33.22 8.68 18.91
N GLY A 2 -33.09 8.14 20.13
CA GLY A 2 -32.36 8.77 21.24
C GLY A 2 -30.87 8.86 20.95
N ILE A 3 -30.28 10.01 21.26
CA ILE A 3 -28.84 10.16 21.39
C ILE A 3 -28.44 9.21 22.52
N VAL A 4 -27.63 8.19 22.21
CA VAL A 4 -27.07 7.28 23.23
C VAL A 4 -26.38 8.15 24.28
N GLU A 5 -26.67 7.91 25.56
CA GLU A 5 -26.27 8.72 26.71
C GLU A 5 -24.78 9.09 26.74
N GLY A 6 -23.91 8.21 26.17
CA GLY A 6 -22.48 8.45 26.01
C GLY A 6 -22.07 9.52 24.98
N THR A 7 -22.89 9.81 23.96
CA THR A 7 -22.59 10.80 22.92
C THR A 7 -22.76 12.24 23.43
N THR A 8 -23.76 12.47 24.27
CA THR A 8 -24.05 13.79 24.86
C THR A 8 -22.95 14.22 25.82
N ASP A 9 -22.45 13.27 26.62
CA ASP A 9 -21.41 13.52 27.61
C ASP A 9 -20.03 13.71 26.96
N PHE A 10 -19.77 13.01 25.85
CA PHE A 10 -18.62 13.24 24.98
C PHE A 10 -18.60 14.65 24.38
N ILE A 11 -19.72 15.08 23.76
CA ILE A 11 -19.84 16.43 23.17
C ILE A 11 -19.58 17.51 24.23
N ARG A 12 -20.21 17.39 25.40
CA ARG A 12 -20.03 18.36 26.50
C ARG A 12 -18.59 18.44 27.00
N LYS A 13 -17.88 17.31 27.06
CA LYS A 13 -16.46 17.29 27.44
C LYS A 13 -15.60 18.02 26.41
N ILE A 14 -15.81 17.74 25.12
CA ILE A 14 -15.07 18.43 24.05
C ILE A 14 -15.40 19.92 24.07
N ASP A 15 -16.67 20.31 24.18
CA ASP A 15 -17.08 21.71 24.26
C ASP A 15 -16.30 22.48 25.33
N ARG A 16 -16.20 21.94 26.56
CA ARG A 16 -15.43 22.56 27.64
C ARG A 16 -13.94 22.68 27.32
N VAL A 17 -13.38 21.71 26.61
CA VAL A 17 -11.97 21.78 26.17
C VAL A 17 -11.82 22.87 25.11
N MET A 18 -12.69 22.91 24.11
CA MET A 18 -12.63 23.88 23.03
C MET A 18 -12.86 25.30 23.56
N GLU A 19 -13.82 25.52 24.46
CA GLU A 19 -14.04 26.81 25.13
C GLU A 19 -12.78 27.34 25.81
N LYS A 20 -12.03 26.48 26.51
CA LYS A 20 -10.75 26.86 27.14
C LYS A 20 -9.66 27.25 26.14
N HIS A 21 -9.74 26.76 24.91
CA HIS A 21 -8.77 27.06 23.86
C HIS A 21 -9.28 28.10 22.85
N SER A 22 -10.50 28.63 23.06
CA SER A 22 -11.06 29.72 22.27
C SER A 22 -10.18 30.96 22.37
N GLY A 23 -9.77 31.51 21.23
CA GLY A 23 -8.83 32.65 21.13
C GLY A 23 -7.36 32.33 21.42
N ILE A 24 -7.04 31.18 22.03
CA ILE A 24 -5.65 30.72 22.26
C ILE A 24 -5.15 29.86 21.09
N GLY A 25 -6.05 29.08 20.50
CA GLY A 25 -5.75 28.10 19.46
C GLY A 25 -5.14 26.81 20.04
N VAL A 26 -5.04 25.79 19.19
CA VAL A 26 -4.40 24.51 19.51
C VAL A 26 -3.34 24.19 18.46
N LYS A 27 -2.27 23.49 18.86
CA LYS A 27 -1.19 23.08 17.96
C LYS A 27 -1.55 21.82 17.17
N ALA A 28 -2.25 20.90 17.80
CA ALA A 28 -2.71 19.67 17.18
C ALA A 28 -4.13 19.37 17.65
N LEU A 29 -4.99 18.94 16.73
CA LEU A 29 -6.35 18.52 17.02
C LEU A 29 -6.62 17.18 16.32
N THR A 30 -6.98 16.18 17.11
CA THR A 30 -7.52 14.90 16.62
C THR A 30 -8.91 14.68 17.19
N ILE A 31 -9.89 14.51 16.31
CA ILE A 31 -11.27 14.21 16.69
C ILE A 31 -11.67 12.87 16.08
N GLU A 32 -11.93 11.89 16.95
CA GLU A 32 -12.47 10.60 16.57
C GLU A 32 -13.94 10.47 16.97
N PHE A 33 -14.81 10.49 15.97
CA PHE A 33 -16.25 10.40 16.16
C PHE A 33 -16.73 8.98 15.83
N ASN A 34 -16.78 8.12 16.85
CA ASN A 34 -17.13 6.70 16.70
C ASN A 34 -18.65 6.41 16.70
N GLY A 35 -19.50 7.41 16.91
CA GLY A 35 -20.97 7.28 16.89
C GLY A 35 -21.61 7.59 15.53
N LEU A 36 -22.89 7.23 15.34
CA LEU A 36 -23.64 7.56 14.12
C LEU A 36 -23.64 9.08 13.89
N PHE A 37 -23.08 9.50 12.75
CA PHE A 37 -23.03 10.90 12.37
C PHE A 37 -24.45 11.43 12.10
N CYS A 38 -24.90 12.40 12.90
CA CYS A 38 -26.20 13.05 12.76
C CYS A 38 -26.01 14.56 12.50
N THR A 39 -27.04 15.23 11.97
CA THR A 39 -26.98 16.67 11.65
C THR A 39 -26.62 17.56 12.86
N LYS A 40 -26.99 17.14 14.08
CA LYS A 40 -26.58 17.84 15.31
C LYS A 40 -25.08 17.72 15.60
N ALA A 41 -24.45 16.60 15.24
CA ALA A 41 -23.00 16.44 15.41
C ALA A 41 -22.20 17.35 14.46
N CYS A 42 -22.74 17.69 13.29
CA CYS A 42 -22.12 18.64 12.35
C CYS A 42 -21.88 20.00 12.99
N SER A 43 -22.89 20.58 13.64
CA SER A 43 -22.79 21.95 14.17
C SER A 43 -21.79 22.05 15.31
N TYR A 44 -21.66 21.01 16.15
CA TYR A 44 -20.59 20.95 17.15
C TYR A 44 -19.22 20.88 16.50
N LEU A 45 -19.05 20.02 15.48
CA LEU A 45 -17.78 19.87 14.79
C LEU A 45 -17.36 21.15 14.07
N GLU A 46 -18.29 21.84 13.41
CA GLU A 46 -18.04 23.15 12.81
C GLU A 46 -17.58 24.16 13.86
N ARG A 47 -18.27 24.26 15.00
CA ARG A 47 -17.86 25.14 16.10
C ARG A 47 -16.47 24.80 16.63
N TRP A 48 -16.17 23.51 16.79
CA TRP A 48 -14.87 23.05 17.25
C TRP A 48 -13.77 23.42 16.25
N LEU A 49 -14.01 23.19 14.97
CA LEU A 49 -13.06 23.54 13.92
C LEU A 49 -12.80 25.04 13.84
N GLN A 50 -13.82 25.88 14.03
CA GLN A 50 -13.66 27.34 14.11
C GLN A 50 -12.76 27.78 15.27
N ILE A 51 -12.79 27.05 16.39
CA ILE A 51 -11.94 27.33 17.55
C ILE A 51 -10.50 26.84 17.30
N ALA A 52 -10.35 25.66 16.73
CA ALA A 52 -9.05 25.01 16.60
C ALA A 52 -8.23 25.48 15.40
N VAL A 53 -8.89 25.73 14.26
CA VAL A 53 -8.22 26.17 13.05
C VAL A 53 -7.84 27.65 13.20
N THR A 54 -6.64 27.85 13.70
CA THR A 54 -5.99 29.14 13.96
C THR A 54 -4.58 29.09 13.38
N PRO A 55 -3.86 30.20 13.17
CA PRO A 55 -2.47 30.18 12.65
C PRO A 55 -1.44 29.44 13.53
N ARG A 56 -1.86 28.78 14.61
CA ARG A 56 -1.02 27.93 15.47
C ARG A 56 -1.22 26.44 15.19
N ILE A 57 -2.27 26.07 14.45
CA ILE A 57 -2.60 24.67 14.17
C ILE A 57 -1.60 24.09 13.18
N GLU A 58 -0.98 22.98 13.57
CA GLU A 58 -0.02 22.24 12.75
C GLU A 58 -0.59 20.89 12.33
N GLU A 59 -1.42 20.25 13.15
CA GLU A 59 -1.94 18.91 12.85
C GLU A 59 -3.46 18.88 13.03
N LEU A 60 -4.16 18.49 11.97
CA LEU A 60 -5.61 18.33 12.01
C LEU A 60 -5.98 16.93 11.51
N SER A 61 -6.52 16.12 12.41
CA SER A 61 -7.04 14.79 12.10
C SER A 61 -8.52 14.68 12.47
N LEU A 62 -9.33 14.28 11.50
CA LEU A 62 -10.76 14.04 11.68
C LEU A 62 -11.09 12.62 11.24
N SER A 63 -11.59 11.81 12.17
CA SER A 63 -12.01 10.44 11.92
C SER A 63 -13.49 10.27 12.21
N MET A 64 -14.29 10.05 11.17
CA MET A 64 -15.73 9.88 11.27
C MET A 64 -16.13 8.41 11.16
N SER A 65 -17.21 8.04 11.83
CA SER A 65 -17.77 6.69 11.71
C SER A 65 -18.35 6.43 10.31
N LYS A 66 -18.38 5.17 9.91
CA LYS A 66 -19.04 4.75 8.67
C LYS A 66 -20.56 4.88 8.86
N GLY A 67 -21.20 5.79 8.12
CA GLY A 67 -22.64 6.03 8.20
C GLY A 67 -23.29 6.30 6.84
N LYS A 68 -24.59 6.60 6.87
CA LYS A 68 -25.37 7.01 5.67
C LYS A 68 -24.97 8.40 5.16
N ALA A 69 -24.49 9.26 6.03
CA ALA A 69 -24.00 10.60 5.71
C ALA A 69 -22.55 10.74 6.18
N TYR A 70 -21.75 11.47 5.40
CA TYR A 70 -20.36 11.81 5.70
C TYR A 70 -20.27 13.30 6.01
N TYR A 71 -19.43 13.67 6.98
CA TYR A 71 -19.17 15.07 7.27
C TYR A 71 -18.54 15.77 6.08
N ASP A 72 -19.11 16.89 5.62
CA ASP A 72 -18.51 17.73 4.59
C ASP A 72 -17.48 18.64 5.24
N PHE A 73 -16.20 18.32 5.04
CA PHE A 73 -15.12 19.11 5.59
C PHE A 73 -15.12 20.50 4.93
N PRO A 74 -15.23 21.59 5.70
CA PRO A 74 -15.29 22.94 5.15
C PRO A 74 -13.91 23.37 4.65
N CYS A 75 -13.65 23.18 3.36
CA CYS A 75 -12.39 23.56 2.72
C CYS A 75 -12.04 25.06 2.89
N SER A 76 -13.02 25.93 3.18
CA SER A 76 -12.79 27.35 3.48
C SER A 76 -11.94 27.56 4.75
N LEU A 77 -11.93 26.62 5.70
CA LEU A 77 -11.03 26.70 6.85
C LEU A 77 -9.55 26.63 6.46
N LEU A 78 -9.26 26.09 5.28
CA LEU A 78 -7.91 25.97 4.75
C LEU A 78 -7.49 27.19 3.91
N SER A 79 -8.42 28.03 3.46
CA SER A 79 -8.10 29.18 2.59
C SER A 79 -7.65 30.42 3.35
N ASP A 80 -8.00 30.55 4.63
CA ASP A 80 -7.67 31.72 5.45
C ASP A 80 -6.27 31.59 6.09
N ALA A 81 -5.71 32.70 6.59
CA ALA A 81 -4.43 32.71 7.32
C ALA A 81 -4.37 31.68 8.47
N SER A 82 -5.53 31.32 9.01
CA SER A 82 -5.69 30.31 10.05
C SER A 82 -5.32 28.88 9.63
N GLY A 83 -5.52 28.50 8.37
CA GLY A 83 -5.17 27.17 7.86
C GLY A 83 -3.71 27.04 7.39
N SER A 84 -2.99 28.17 7.35
CA SER A 84 -1.68 28.27 6.71
C SER A 84 -0.54 27.55 7.45
N SER A 85 -0.75 27.11 8.69
CA SER A 85 0.27 26.44 9.50
C SER A 85 0.13 24.91 9.53
N ILE A 86 -0.90 24.35 8.87
CA ILE A 86 -1.21 22.92 8.91
C ILE A 86 -0.13 22.13 8.18
N ARG A 87 0.61 21.31 8.91
CA ARG A 87 1.62 20.36 8.42
C ARG A 87 1.03 19.02 8.00
N LEU A 88 0.02 18.56 8.74
CA LEU A 88 -0.67 17.30 8.56
C LEU A 88 -2.17 17.51 8.51
N LEU A 89 -2.79 17.11 7.40
CA LEU A 89 -4.24 16.98 7.29
C LEU A 89 -4.59 15.50 7.06
N ASP A 90 -5.27 14.89 8.03
CA ASP A 90 -5.71 13.49 7.96
C ASP A 90 -7.24 13.42 8.07
N LEU A 91 -7.90 13.10 6.96
CA LEU A 91 -9.36 13.00 6.89
C LEU A 91 -9.75 11.54 6.66
N TYR A 92 -10.48 10.96 7.61
CA TYR A 92 -11.02 9.60 7.54
C TYR A 92 -12.54 9.61 7.54
N CYS A 93 -13.14 9.02 6.49
CA CYS A 93 -14.59 9.01 6.28
C CYS A 93 -15.23 10.42 6.25
N CYS A 94 -14.51 11.41 5.73
CA CYS A 94 -15.05 12.74 5.45
C CYS A 94 -15.35 12.90 3.96
N THR A 95 -16.35 13.70 3.65
CA THR A 95 -16.48 14.33 2.34
C THR A 95 -15.48 15.48 2.29
N PHE A 96 -14.67 15.52 1.24
CA PHE A 96 -13.72 16.59 0.98
C PHE A 96 -14.00 17.11 -0.42
N ARG A 97 -14.61 18.29 -0.50
CA ARG A 97 -15.00 18.93 -1.77
C ARG A 97 -14.23 20.24 -1.92
N PRO A 98 -13.05 20.22 -2.55
CA PRO A 98 -12.52 21.47 -3.08
C PRO A 98 -13.52 21.98 -4.14
N THR A 99 -14.17 23.11 -3.88
CA THR A 99 -15.31 23.61 -4.68
C THR A 99 -14.90 23.89 -6.14
N ALA A 100 -15.76 23.54 -7.10
CA ALA A 100 -15.43 23.53 -8.53
C ALA A 100 -15.65 24.87 -9.27
N GLU A 101 -16.41 25.81 -8.72
CA GLU A 101 -16.74 27.10 -9.37
C GLU A 101 -15.90 28.28 -8.86
N ILE A 102 -14.98 28.00 -7.95
CA ILE A 102 -14.04 28.97 -7.44
C ILE A 102 -12.68 28.44 -7.85
N GLY A 103 -11.74 29.34 -8.14
CA GLY A 103 -10.34 29.02 -8.04
C GLY A 103 -9.99 28.59 -6.60
N CYS A 104 -10.46 27.43 -6.15
CA CYS A 104 -10.16 26.80 -4.85
C CYS A 104 -8.70 26.39 -4.74
N PHE A 105 -7.90 26.72 -5.76
CA PHE A 105 -6.46 26.74 -5.76
C PHE A 105 -5.83 28.08 -6.21
N GLN A 106 -6.60 29.07 -6.68
CA GLN A 106 -6.15 30.44 -6.95
C GLN A 106 -6.24 31.34 -5.71
N SER A 107 -7.21 31.10 -4.83
CA SER A 107 -7.31 31.76 -3.51
C SER A 107 -6.45 31.07 -2.44
N LEU A 108 -5.84 29.92 -2.75
CA LEU A 108 -4.77 29.32 -1.95
C LEU A 108 -3.44 30.05 -2.16
N THR A 109 -3.43 31.37 -2.02
CA THR A 109 -2.13 32.04 -1.84
C THR A 109 -1.45 31.59 -0.55
N ARG A 110 -2.15 30.88 0.37
CA ARG A 110 -1.64 30.54 1.72
C ARG A 110 -2.10 29.20 2.34
N LEU A 111 -2.48 28.16 1.59
CA LEU A 111 -2.55 26.81 2.21
C LEU A 111 -1.18 26.16 2.10
N HIS A 112 -0.35 26.34 3.12
CA HIS A 112 0.89 25.59 3.26
C HIS A 112 0.58 24.28 3.95
N LEU A 113 0.04 23.28 3.22
CA LEU A 113 0.13 21.91 3.69
C LEU A 113 1.63 21.55 3.70
N GLU A 114 2.26 21.68 4.88
CA GLU A 114 3.72 21.75 4.92
C GLU A 114 4.37 20.43 4.54
N TYR A 115 3.74 19.29 4.77
CA TYR A 115 4.39 18.00 4.49
C TYR A 115 3.43 16.95 3.95
N TRP A 116 2.32 16.66 4.66
CA TRP A 116 1.55 15.42 4.44
C TRP A 116 0.04 15.66 4.27
N LEU A 117 -0.53 15.06 3.22
CA LEU A 117 -1.97 15.00 2.99
C LEU A 117 -2.45 13.54 2.98
N LYS A 118 -3.38 13.19 3.88
CA LYS A 118 -3.95 11.84 3.95
C LYS A 118 -5.47 11.89 3.79
N LEU A 119 -5.96 11.25 2.73
CA LEU A 119 -7.38 11.14 2.40
C LEU A 119 -7.79 9.68 2.49
N ARG A 120 -8.63 9.33 3.47
CA ARG A 120 -9.04 7.94 3.71
C ARG A 120 -10.56 7.80 3.67
N LEU A 121 -11.04 6.85 2.87
CA LEU A 121 -12.46 6.52 2.70
C LEU A 121 -13.33 7.73 2.28
N CYS A 122 -12.75 8.68 1.55
CA CYS A 122 -13.45 9.85 1.04
C CYS A 122 -14.24 9.48 -0.23
N ARG A 123 -15.46 8.97 -0.04
CA ARG A 123 -16.27 8.37 -1.11
C ARG A 123 -16.83 9.35 -2.13
N HIS A 124 -16.74 10.66 -1.92
CA HIS A 124 -17.32 11.66 -2.83
C HIS A 124 -16.31 12.32 -3.76
N ILE A 125 -15.00 12.12 -3.54
CA ILE A 125 -13.95 12.69 -4.37
C ILE A 125 -13.91 11.92 -5.69
N LYS A 126 -14.08 12.63 -6.82
CA LYS A 126 -13.94 12.07 -8.16
C LYS A 126 -12.66 12.51 -8.86
N TYR A 127 -12.23 13.73 -8.59
CA TYR A 127 -11.06 14.37 -9.18
C TYR A 127 -10.31 15.10 -8.06
N MET A 128 -8.99 14.94 -8.04
CA MET A 128 -8.10 15.58 -7.08
C MET A 128 -7.02 16.35 -7.85
N LYS A 129 -6.86 17.63 -7.53
CA LYS A 129 -5.80 18.48 -8.08
C LYS A 129 -4.95 19.02 -6.96
N LEU A 130 -3.64 18.83 -7.05
CA LEU A 130 -2.66 19.41 -6.14
C LEU A 130 -2.03 20.61 -6.85
N PRO A 131 -2.26 21.85 -6.42
CA PRO A 131 -1.74 23.02 -7.11
C PRO A 131 -0.26 23.31 -6.78
N CYS A 132 0.37 24.17 -7.57
CA CYS A 132 1.77 24.58 -7.41
C CYS A 132 2.08 25.38 -6.15
N VAL A 133 1.06 25.97 -5.52
CA VAL A 133 1.20 26.69 -4.24
C VAL A 133 1.56 25.76 -3.07
N LEU A 134 1.34 24.45 -3.21
CA LEU A 134 1.75 23.44 -2.22
C LEU A 134 3.25 23.16 -2.30
N GLN A 135 4.08 24.20 -2.14
CA GLN A 135 5.53 24.12 -2.32
C GLN A 135 6.23 23.21 -1.31
N ARG A 136 5.63 22.94 -0.15
CA ARG A 136 6.25 22.11 0.89
C ARG A 136 5.71 20.69 0.92
N LEU A 137 4.58 20.41 0.25
CA LEU A 137 3.94 19.09 0.25
C LEU A 137 4.89 18.03 -0.33
N THR A 138 5.30 17.08 0.51
CA THR A 138 6.22 15.99 0.11
C THR A 138 5.54 14.63 0.04
N TYR A 139 4.38 14.45 0.70
CA TYR A 139 3.71 13.17 0.82
C TYR A 139 2.20 13.27 0.63
N VAL A 140 1.64 12.36 -0.16
CA VAL A 140 0.20 12.20 -0.34
C VAL A 140 -0.18 10.73 -0.16
N GLU A 141 -1.18 10.47 0.69
CA GLU A 141 -1.82 9.17 0.83
C GLU A 141 -3.30 9.28 0.48
N VAL A 142 -3.76 8.44 -0.44
CA VAL A 142 -5.17 8.27 -0.79
C VAL A 142 -5.55 6.81 -0.59
N ARG A 143 -6.44 6.55 0.37
CA ARG A 143 -6.80 5.19 0.77
C ARG A 143 -8.31 4.97 0.69
N GLY A 144 -8.80 4.06 -0.13
CA GLY A 144 -10.22 3.66 -0.11
C GLY A 144 -11.19 4.72 -0.65
N CYS A 145 -10.74 5.62 -1.51
CA CYS A 145 -11.55 6.67 -2.12
C CYS A 145 -12.20 6.15 -3.41
N SER A 146 -13.19 5.27 -3.29
CA SER A 146 -13.73 4.43 -4.38
C SER A 146 -14.28 5.14 -5.62
N ARG A 147 -14.57 6.45 -5.55
CA ARG A 147 -15.03 7.25 -6.71
C ARG A 147 -13.93 8.05 -7.39
N LEU A 148 -12.72 8.07 -6.83
CA LEU A 148 -11.60 8.84 -7.37
C LEU A 148 -11.18 8.25 -8.71
N ARG A 149 -11.11 9.09 -9.74
CA ARG A 149 -10.74 8.70 -11.10
C ARG A 149 -9.46 9.37 -11.58
N VAL A 150 -9.15 10.57 -11.08
CA VAL A 150 -8.03 11.37 -11.57
C VAL A 150 -7.30 12.03 -10.40
N ILE A 151 -5.97 11.97 -10.42
CA ILE A 151 -5.09 12.77 -9.58
C ILE A 151 -4.18 13.59 -10.50
N GLU A 152 -4.32 14.91 -10.46
CA GLU A 152 -3.45 15.86 -11.13
C GLU A 152 -2.52 16.51 -10.10
N ASN A 153 -1.21 16.45 -10.33
CA ASN A 153 -0.23 17.09 -9.47
C ASN A 153 0.54 18.20 -10.18
N LYS A 154 0.46 19.41 -9.61
CA LYS A 154 1.28 20.57 -9.92
C LYS A 154 2.15 21.00 -8.73
N ALA A 155 2.08 20.31 -7.59
CA ALA A 155 2.92 20.62 -6.44
C ALA A 155 4.39 20.27 -6.77
N PRO A 156 5.34 21.19 -6.55
CA PRO A 156 6.69 21.04 -7.08
C PRO A 156 7.54 20.01 -6.32
N ASN A 157 7.27 19.77 -5.03
CA ASN A 157 8.15 19.00 -4.14
C ASN A 157 7.54 17.68 -3.65
N LEU A 158 6.53 17.15 -4.36
CA LEU A 158 5.94 15.87 -4.00
C LEU A 158 6.93 14.73 -4.29
N HIS A 159 7.34 14.03 -3.23
CA HIS A 159 8.35 12.98 -3.29
C HIS A 159 7.75 11.57 -3.11
N SER A 160 6.65 11.47 -2.38
CA SER A 160 6.04 10.19 -2.00
C SER A 160 4.53 10.19 -2.27
N LEU A 161 4.05 9.20 -3.00
CA LEU A 161 2.64 9.04 -3.37
C LEU A 161 2.15 7.63 -3.03
N HIS A 162 1.11 7.54 -2.21
CA HIS A 162 0.54 6.29 -1.73
C HIS A 162 -0.94 6.22 -2.10
N ILE A 163 -1.34 5.22 -2.88
CA ILE A 163 -2.70 5.06 -3.40
C ILE A 163 -3.15 3.62 -3.16
N PHE A 164 -4.04 3.37 -2.20
CA PHE A 164 -4.43 2.00 -1.84
C PHE A 164 -5.93 1.78 -1.73
N TYR A 165 -6.34 0.52 -1.84
CA TYR A 165 -7.72 0.06 -1.64
C TYR A 165 -8.73 0.81 -2.53
N GLN A 166 -8.30 1.21 -3.72
CA GLN A 166 -9.19 1.89 -4.67
C GLN A 166 -10.13 0.87 -5.34
N ALA A 167 -11.23 1.37 -5.90
CA ALA A 167 -12.17 0.52 -6.65
C ALA A 167 -11.49 -0.09 -7.89
N TYR A 168 -12.16 -1.03 -8.57
CA TYR A 168 -11.68 -1.84 -9.70
C TYR A 168 -11.27 -1.10 -10.99
N HIS A 169 -10.90 0.18 -10.93
CA HIS A 169 -10.53 0.94 -12.12
C HIS A 169 -9.20 1.67 -11.89
N PRO A 170 -8.38 1.82 -12.94
CA PRO A 170 -7.18 2.64 -12.87
C PRO A 170 -7.53 4.09 -12.51
N ILE A 171 -6.65 4.73 -11.75
CA ILE A 171 -6.71 6.17 -11.52
C ILE A 171 -5.77 6.81 -12.53
N GLN A 172 -6.28 7.74 -13.32
CA GLN A 172 -5.46 8.55 -14.21
C GLN A 172 -4.55 9.45 -13.37
N LEU A 173 -3.25 9.30 -13.54
CA LEU A 173 -2.24 10.10 -12.85
C LEU A 173 -1.66 11.10 -13.84
N SER A 174 -1.88 12.39 -13.60
CA SER A 174 -1.30 13.48 -14.39
C SER A 174 -0.25 14.17 -13.54
N PHE A 175 1.02 13.82 -13.79
CA PHE A 175 2.18 14.43 -13.17
C PHE A 175 2.99 15.09 -14.30
N GLY A 176 3.48 16.31 -14.08
CA GLY A 176 4.34 16.97 -15.06
C GLY A 176 5.62 16.16 -15.31
N GLU A 177 6.25 16.36 -16.47
CA GLU A 177 7.46 15.64 -16.89
C GLU A 177 8.60 15.70 -15.87
N SER A 178 8.66 16.77 -15.06
CA SER A 178 9.66 16.96 -14.00
C SER A 178 9.20 16.44 -12.62
N SER A 179 8.37 15.41 -12.58
CA SER A 179 7.91 14.82 -11.32
C SER A 179 9.10 14.39 -10.44
N LEU A 180 9.11 14.84 -9.18
CA LEU A 180 10.12 14.50 -8.17
C LEU A 180 9.72 13.28 -7.32
N VAL A 181 8.63 12.58 -7.69
CA VAL A 181 8.17 11.40 -6.95
C VAL A 181 9.19 10.27 -7.09
N LYS A 182 9.80 9.90 -5.99
CA LYS A 182 10.75 8.78 -5.91
C LYS A 182 10.16 7.55 -5.23
N ASN A 183 9.13 7.72 -4.40
CA ASN A 183 8.48 6.64 -3.67
C ASN A 183 7.02 6.55 -4.08
N LEU A 184 6.66 5.44 -4.72
CA LEU A 184 5.32 5.17 -5.15
C LEU A 184 4.83 3.89 -4.50
N SER A 185 3.64 3.94 -3.90
CA SER A 185 2.93 2.74 -3.56
C SER A 185 1.51 2.78 -4.08
N ILE A 186 1.13 1.75 -4.83
CA ILE A 186 -0.18 1.66 -5.47
C ILE A 186 -0.83 0.32 -5.18
N GLY A 187 -2.15 0.30 -5.03
CA GLY A 187 -2.89 -0.93 -4.86
C GLY A 187 -4.35 -0.82 -5.26
N TYR A 188 -4.69 -1.53 -6.32
CA TYR A 188 -6.02 -1.72 -6.90
C TYR A 188 -6.02 -3.01 -7.74
N SER A 189 -7.17 -3.37 -8.29
CA SER A 189 -7.30 -4.56 -9.17
C SER A 189 -6.56 -4.37 -10.49
N SER A 190 -5.97 -5.43 -11.04
CA SER A 190 -5.18 -5.42 -12.30
C SER A 190 -4.02 -4.41 -12.37
N VAL A 191 -3.54 -3.94 -11.22
CA VAL A 191 -2.49 -2.92 -11.10
C VAL A 191 -1.16 -3.30 -11.76
N LEU A 192 -0.83 -4.60 -11.82
CA LEU A 192 0.43 -5.06 -12.41
C LEU A 192 0.54 -4.59 -13.87
N ASN A 193 -0.48 -4.82 -14.68
CA ASN A 193 -0.50 -4.47 -16.13
C ASN A 193 -0.30 -2.98 -16.38
N HIS A 194 -1.00 -2.17 -15.60
CA HIS A 194 -0.88 -0.72 -15.67
C HIS A 194 0.49 -0.23 -15.19
N ALA A 195 1.10 -0.94 -14.23
CA ALA A 195 2.32 -0.47 -13.59
C ALA A 195 3.48 -0.35 -14.59
N CYS A 196 3.75 -1.38 -15.38
CA CYS A 196 4.85 -1.33 -16.36
C CYS A 196 4.52 -0.50 -17.60
N ALA A 197 3.25 -0.34 -17.95
CA ALA A 197 2.86 0.39 -19.16
C ALA A 197 2.95 1.92 -18.96
N GLU A 198 2.43 2.45 -17.85
CA GLU A 198 2.24 3.89 -17.71
C GLU A 198 3.20 4.54 -16.70
N LEU A 199 3.53 3.86 -15.60
CA LEU A 199 4.25 4.50 -14.49
C LEU A 199 5.67 4.93 -14.84
N PRO A 200 6.45 4.21 -15.68
CA PRO A 200 7.78 4.70 -16.07
C PRO A 200 7.75 6.07 -16.74
N TYR A 201 6.69 6.39 -17.50
CA TYR A 201 6.53 7.70 -18.13
C TYR A 201 6.09 8.77 -17.14
N ILE A 202 5.22 8.41 -16.19
CA ILE A 202 4.66 9.35 -15.20
C ILE A 202 5.70 9.65 -14.11
N PHE A 203 6.55 8.67 -13.79
CA PHE A 203 7.55 8.72 -12.72
C PHE A 203 8.91 8.20 -13.22
N PRO A 204 9.60 8.93 -14.10
CA PRO A 204 10.86 8.48 -14.69
C PRO A 204 11.98 8.31 -13.66
N ASN A 205 11.94 9.07 -12.55
CA ASN A 205 12.95 9.08 -11.48
C ASN A 205 12.56 8.20 -10.27
N LEU A 206 11.65 7.24 -10.46
CA LEU A 206 11.16 6.42 -9.37
C LEU A 206 12.27 5.50 -8.81
N GLU A 207 12.49 5.53 -7.49
CA GLU A 207 13.51 4.71 -6.82
C GLU A 207 12.90 3.55 -6.02
N THR A 208 11.67 3.73 -5.50
CA THR A 208 10.94 2.74 -4.70
C THR A 208 9.53 2.57 -5.23
N LEU A 209 9.15 1.32 -5.52
CA LEU A 209 7.82 0.94 -6.00
C LEU A 209 7.25 -0.19 -5.15
N THR A 210 6.07 0.02 -4.58
CA THR A 210 5.33 -1.03 -3.88
C THR A 210 3.95 -1.21 -4.52
N ILE A 211 3.72 -2.37 -5.12
CA ILE A 211 2.48 -2.74 -5.79
C ILE A 211 1.70 -3.71 -4.91
N ARG A 212 0.44 -3.39 -4.61
CA ARG A 212 -0.49 -4.28 -3.93
C ARG A 212 -1.64 -4.65 -4.84
N SER A 213 -1.55 -5.82 -5.45
CA SER A 213 -2.59 -6.26 -6.37
C SER A 213 -3.74 -6.91 -5.60
N LEU A 214 -4.95 -6.40 -5.86
CA LEU A 214 -6.19 -6.72 -5.17
C LEU A 214 -7.20 -7.31 -6.17
N GLY A 215 -7.33 -8.64 -6.25
CA GLY A 215 -8.33 -9.29 -7.12
C GLY A 215 -7.77 -10.40 -8.01
N GLU A 216 -8.59 -10.94 -8.90
CA GLU A 216 -8.19 -12.00 -9.83
C GLU A 216 -7.08 -11.51 -10.78
N MET A 217 -6.06 -12.33 -10.96
CA MET A 217 -4.89 -12.00 -11.77
C MET A 217 -4.82 -12.90 -13.00
N VAL A 218 -4.61 -12.30 -14.16
CA VAL A 218 -4.31 -13.03 -15.40
C VAL A 218 -2.88 -12.70 -15.80
N SER A 219 -2.12 -13.72 -16.15
CA SER A 219 -0.80 -13.58 -16.76
C SER A 219 -0.97 -12.91 -18.12
N THR A 220 -0.62 -11.64 -18.26
CA THR A 220 -0.68 -10.94 -19.55
C THR A 220 0.72 -10.50 -19.97
N PRO A 221 1.11 -10.72 -21.24
CA PRO A 221 2.36 -10.20 -21.77
C PRO A 221 2.39 -8.67 -21.65
N MET A 222 3.48 -8.14 -21.10
CA MET A 222 3.66 -6.70 -20.93
C MET A 222 4.56 -6.14 -22.02
N VAL A 223 4.28 -4.91 -22.46
CA VAL A 223 5.25 -4.10 -23.21
C VAL A 223 6.09 -3.37 -22.16
N PRO A 224 7.38 -3.70 -21.98
CA PRO A 224 8.14 -3.20 -20.86
C PRO A 224 8.61 -1.78 -21.17
N ASN A 225 8.04 -0.80 -20.48
CA ASN A 225 8.75 0.46 -20.26
C ASN A 225 9.66 0.30 -19.06
N THR A 226 10.83 0.93 -19.13
CA THR A 226 11.91 0.68 -18.19
C THR A 226 11.92 1.68 -17.05
N PHE A 227 11.96 1.17 -15.82
CA PHE A 227 12.24 1.95 -14.62
C PHE A 227 13.76 2.06 -14.43
N LEU A 228 14.36 3.07 -15.05
CA LEU A 228 15.83 3.23 -15.08
C LEU A 228 16.46 3.42 -13.69
N HIS A 229 15.72 3.98 -12.72
CA HIS A 229 16.25 4.35 -11.42
C HIS A 229 15.69 3.53 -10.24
N LEU A 230 14.84 2.54 -10.53
CA LEU A 230 14.17 1.77 -9.48
C LEU A 230 15.16 0.82 -8.81
N LYS A 231 15.35 0.99 -7.50
CA LYS A 231 16.24 0.19 -6.66
C LYS A 231 15.49 -0.79 -5.77
N TYR A 232 14.25 -0.45 -5.41
CA TYR A 232 13.43 -1.27 -4.54
C TYR A 232 12.06 -1.54 -5.16
N LEU A 233 11.74 -2.83 -5.33
CA LEU A 233 10.45 -3.30 -5.82
C LEU A 233 9.83 -4.24 -4.79
N CYS A 234 8.60 -3.94 -4.36
CA CYS A 234 7.79 -4.83 -3.54
C CYS A 234 6.46 -5.14 -4.23
N ILE A 235 6.16 -6.42 -4.44
CA ILE A 235 4.90 -6.88 -5.04
C ILE A 235 4.16 -7.74 -4.02
N THR A 236 3.01 -7.27 -3.56
CA THR A 236 2.09 -8.04 -2.71
C THR A 236 0.94 -8.60 -3.54
N LEU A 237 0.84 -9.92 -3.58
CA LEU A 237 -0.22 -10.67 -4.22
C LEU A 237 -1.26 -11.04 -3.16
N SER A 238 -2.28 -10.18 -3.00
CA SER A 238 -3.27 -10.25 -1.91
C SER A 238 -4.67 -10.72 -2.33
N ALA A 239 -4.76 -11.36 -3.49
CA ALA A 239 -6.00 -11.97 -3.95
C ALA A 239 -6.49 -13.07 -2.99
N VAL A 240 -7.81 -13.21 -2.82
CA VAL A 240 -8.38 -14.34 -2.03
C VAL A 240 -7.98 -15.68 -2.68
N THR A 241 -7.99 -15.72 -4.01
CA THR A 241 -7.50 -16.82 -4.85
C THR A 241 -6.87 -16.23 -6.10
N LEU A 242 -5.66 -16.67 -6.47
CA LEU A 242 -5.11 -16.37 -7.78
C LEU A 242 -5.91 -17.10 -8.86
N SER A 243 -5.87 -16.60 -10.10
CA SER A 243 -6.46 -17.35 -11.21
C SER A 243 -5.73 -18.70 -11.35
N PRO A 244 -6.44 -19.78 -11.73
CA PRO A 244 -5.84 -21.06 -12.10
C PRO A 244 -4.67 -21.00 -13.07
N SER A 245 -4.60 -19.94 -13.87
CA SER A 245 -3.57 -19.71 -14.88
C SER A 245 -2.50 -18.69 -14.47
N TYR A 246 -2.49 -18.22 -13.20
CA TYR A 246 -1.47 -17.25 -12.78
C TYR A 246 -0.09 -17.90 -12.76
N ASP A 247 0.83 -17.27 -13.48
CA ASP A 247 2.18 -17.78 -13.68
C ASP A 247 3.19 -16.80 -13.07
N TYR A 248 3.87 -17.21 -12.00
CA TYR A 248 4.90 -16.38 -11.36
C TYR A 248 6.04 -15.99 -12.29
N LEU A 249 6.32 -16.80 -13.32
CA LEU A 249 7.32 -16.45 -14.32
C LEU A 249 6.96 -15.17 -15.09
N SER A 250 5.69 -14.77 -15.13
CA SER A 250 5.31 -13.48 -15.72
C SER A 250 5.99 -12.29 -15.06
N LEU A 251 6.42 -12.43 -13.80
CA LEU A 251 7.12 -11.37 -13.05
C LEU A 251 8.57 -11.19 -13.48
N VAL A 252 9.14 -12.08 -14.30
CA VAL A 252 10.45 -11.84 -14.93
C VAL A 252 10.41 -10.55 -15.76
N SER A 253 9.30 -10.26 -16.44
CA SER A 253 9.12 -9.01 -17.18
C SER A 253 9.25 -7.75 -16.31
N PHE A 254 8.98 -7.83 -15.00
CA PHE A 254 9.24 -6.73 -14.06
C PHE A 254 10.74 -6.58 -13.76
N LEU A 255 11.47 -7.70 -13.66
CA LEU A 255 12.92 -7.67 -13.49
C LEU A 255 13.58 -7.09 -14.75
N ASP A 256 13.13 -7.48 -15.93
CA ASP A 256 13.58 -6.96 -17.23
C ASP A 256 13.33 -5.44 -17.33
N ALA A 257 12.19 -4.98 -16.82
CA ALA A 257 11.85 -3.56 -16.80
C ALA A 257 12.66 -2.74 -15.77
N CYS A 258 13.40 -3.35 -14.85
CA CYS A 258 14.05 -2.67 -13.73
C CYS A 258 15.57 -2.94 -13.70
N PRO A 259 16.36 -2.37 -14.62
CA PRO A 259 17.80 -2.67 -14.74
C PRO A 259 18.63 -2.26 -13.51
N SER A 260 18.18 -1.28 -12.72
CA SER A 260 18.87 -0.78 -11.52
C SER A 260 18.38 -1.43 -10.22
N LEU A 261 17.56 -2.48 -10.31
CA LEU A 261 16.91 -3.07 -9.15
C LEU A 261 17.93 -3.74 -8.24
N ASP A 262 17.98 -3.33 -6.97
CA ASP A 262 18.86 -3.89 -5.95
C ASP A 262 18.11 -4.87 -5.03
N THR A 263 16.87 -4.53 -4.69
CA THR A 263 16.06 -5.29 -3.74
C THR A 263 14.69 -5.62 -4.34
N PHE A 264 14.36 -6.91 -4.38
CA PHE A 264 13.06 -7.43 -4.78
C PHE A 264 12.38 -8.17 -3.63
N ILE A 265 11.18 -7.72 -3.28
CA ILE A 265 10.33 -8.39 -2.29
C ILE A 265 9.03 -8.83 -2.95
N MET A 266 8.67 -10.10 -2.74
CA MET A 266 7.40 -10.66 -3.14
C MET A 266 6.66 -11.20 -1.93
N ASP A 267 5.39 -10.82 -1.77
CA ASP A 267 4.50 -11.38 -0.75
C ASP A 267 3.36 -12.18 -1.40
N VAL A 268 3.40 -13.50 -1.24
CA VAL A 268 2.50 -14.48 -1.84
C VAL A 268 1.37 -14.84 -0.87
N SER A 269 0.60 -13.84 -0.45
CA SER A 269 -0.52 -14.04 0.49
C SER A 269 -1.72 -14.79 -0.10
N ALA A 270 -1.87 -14.80 -1.41
CA ALA A 270 -2.97 -15.45 -2.09
C ALA A 270 -2.89 -16.99 -2.05
N LYS A 271 -4.06 -17.65 -2.05
CA LYS A 271 -4.14 -19.13 -2.16
C LYS A 271 -4.01 -19.56 -3.62
N HIS A 272 -3.32 -20.68 -3.82
CA HIS A 272 -3.23 -21.32 -5.13
C HIS A 272 -4.40 -22.25 -5.44
N PRO A 273 -4.70 -22.44 -6.73
CA PRO A 273 -5.50 -23.56 -7.19
C PRO A 273 -4.83 -24.88 -6.80
N LYS A 274 -5.63 -25.91 -6.54
CA LYS A 274 -5.14 -27.20 -6.02
C LYS A 274 -4.06 -27.83 -6.91
N ASN A 275 -4.17 -27.69 -8.23
CA ASN A 275 -3.38 -28.42 -9.21
C ASN A 275 -2.05 -27.77 -9.64
N ASP A 276 -1.64 -26.66 -9.03
CA ASP A 276 -0.43 -25.91 -9.44
C ASP A 276 0.85 -26.34 -8.70
N SER A 277 0.74 -27.33 -7.81
CA SER A 277 1.87 -27.85 -7.05
C SER A 277 2.82 -28.67 -7.93
N ILE A 278 4.14 -28.50 -7.73
CA ILE A 278 5.17 -29.30 -8.41
C ILE A 278 4.98 -30.82 -8.21
N PHE A 279 4.35 -31.23 -7.12
CA PHE A 279 4.09 -32.65 -6.82
C PHE A 279 2.87 -33.20 -7.57
N GLU A 280 1.95 -32.35 -8.02
CA GLU A 280 0.76 -32.76 -8.77
C GLU A 280 1.03 -32.77 -10.28
N ASN A 281 1.98 -31.96 -10.76
CA ASN A 281 2.44 -31.94 -12.15
C ASN A 281 3.98 -31.86 -12.24
N PRO A 282 4.69 -33.00 -12.16
CA PRO A 282 6.16 -33.05 -12.08
C PRO A 282 6.87 -32.86 -13.44
N SER A 283 6.28 -32.12 -14.37
CA SER A 283 6.92 -31.79 -15.64
C SER A 283 8.19 -30.94 -15.44
N HIS A 284 9.13 -30.99 -16.40
CA HIS A 284 10.38 -30.22 -16.33
C HIS A 284 10.12 -28.72 -16.07
N LEU A 285 10.96 -28.12 -15.23
CA LEU A 285 10.93 -26.68 -14.96
C LEU A 285 11.28 -25.92 -16.24
N ARG A 286 10.47 -24.93 -16.60
CA ARG A 286 10.73 -24.03 -17.73
C ARG A 286 11.97 -23.20 -17.46
N GLN A 287 12.79 -23.02 -18.49
CA GLN A 287 13.88 -22.06 -18.53
C GLN A 287 13.50 -20.93 -19.48
N LEU A 288 13.62 -19.69 -19.01
CA LEU A 288 13.42 -18.50 -19.83
C LEU A 288 14.76 -18.02 -20.42
N PRO A 289 14.74 -17.21 -21.49
CA PRO A 289 15.94 -16.65 -22.09
C PRO A 289 16.83 -15.94 -21.07
N GLU A 290 18.15 -16.00 -21.30
CA GLU A 290 19.18 -15.43 -20.44
C GLU A 290 19.21 -13.89 -20.56
N GLN A 291 18.38 -13.19 -19.77
CA GLN A 291 18.58 -11.76 -19.50
C GLN A 291 19.21 -11.60 -18.13
N ARG A 292 20.41 -10.99 -18.07
CA ARG A 292 21.13 -10.82 -16.81
C ARG A 292 20.68 -9.57 -16.06
N HIS A 293 20.41 -9.72 -14.77
CA HIS A 293 20.12 -8.63 -13.84
C HIS A 293 21.24 -8.50 -12.79
N ASP A 294 22.31 -7.79 -13.17
CA ASP A 294 23.54 -7.74 -12.38
C ASP A 294 23.44 -6.88 -11.10
N ASN A 295 22.41 -6.05 -10.98
CA ASN A 295 22.25 -5.18 -9.81
C ASN A 295 21.43 -5.81 -8.67
N LEU A 296 20.69 -6.88 -8.93
CA LEU A 296 19.78 -7.46 -7.95
C LEU A 296 20.55 -8.27 -6.90
N ARG A 297 20.64 -7.75 -5.67
CA ARG A 297 21.40 -8.36 -4.57
C ARG A 297 20.52 -9.04 -3.54
N ASN A 298 19.35 -8.47 -3.28
CA ASN A 298 18.49 -8.91 -2.18
C ASN A 298 17.13 -9.37 -2.70
N VAL A 299 16.81 -10.64 -2.50
CA VAL A 299 15.51 -11.22 -2.86
C VAL A 299 14.86 -11.82 -1.64
N LYS A 300 13.60 -11.45 -1.39
CA LYS A 300 12.78 -12.03 -0.32
C LYS A 300 11.40 -12.41 -0.85
N ILE A 301 11.05 -13.68 -0.73
CA ILE A 301 9.72 -14.19 -1.06
C ILE A 301 9.06 -14.68 0.23
N THR A 302 7.98 -14.01 0.66
CA THR A 302 7.15 -14.42 1.81
C THR A 302 5.91 -15.16 1.35
N GLY A 303 5.41 -16.06 2.18
CA GLY A 303 4.33 -16.96 1.81
C GLY A 303 4.73 -17.92 0.68
N PHE A 304 5.99 -18.34 0.63
CA PHE A 304 6.50 -19.26 -0.40
C PHE A 304 5.70 -20.57 -0.40
N ARG A 305 5.18 -20.96 -1.56
CA ARG A 305 4.32 -22.15 -1.76
C ARG A 305 4.98 -23.15 -2.70
N SER A 306 4.46 -24.37 -2.77
CA SER A 306 4.95 -25.45 -3.65
C SER A 306 4.59 -25.29 -5.13
N ALA A 307 4.17 -24.10 -5.55
CA ALA A 307 3.76 -23.81 -6.92
C ALA A 307 4.94 -23.97 -7.89
N LYS A 308 4.71 -24.67 -9.00
CA LYS A 308 5.76 -24.94 -9.99
C LYS A 308 6.36 -23.65 -10.56
N SER A 309 5.52 -22.70 -10.97
CA SER A 309 5.97 -21.43 -11.55
C SER A 309 6.76 -20.56 -10.56
N LEU A 310 6.53 -20.70 -9.25
CA LEU A 310 7.29 -19.99 -8.23
C LEU A 310 8.71 -20.57 -8.06
N LEU A 311 8.84 -21.89 -8.17
CA LEU A 311 10.14 -22.56 -8.24
C LEU A 311 10.90 -22.13 -9.50
N GLU A 312 10.22 -22.08 -10.65
CA GLU A 312 10.81 -21.61 -11.91
C GLU A 312 11.29 -20.16 -11.81
N LEU A 313 10.52 -19.27 -11.19
CA LEU A 313 10.94 -17.88 -10.95
C LEU A 313 12.17 -17.82 -10.03
N THR A 314 12.17 -18.61 -8.96
CA THR A 314 13.30 -18.66 -8.02
C THR A 314 14.57 -19.15 -8.72
N TYR A 315 14.43 -20.15 -9.59
CA TYR A 315 15.53 -20.68 -10.38
C TYR A 315 16.05 -19.64 -11.38
N HIS A 316 15.14 -18.96 -12.09
CA HIS A 316 15.50 -17.88 -13.00
C HIS A 316 16.29 -16.78 -12.27
N ILE A 317 15.87 -16.38 -11.07
CA ILE A 317 16.60 -15.42 -10.22
C ILE A 317 18.01 -15.93 -9.88
N LEU A 318 18.15 -17.19 -9.48
CA LEU A 318 19.46 -17.76 -9.13
C LEU A 318 20.42 -17.83 -10.32
N GLU A 319 19.93 -18.14 -11.52
CA GLU A 319 20.75 -18.29 -12.72
C GLU A 319 21.08 -16.96 -13.41
N ASN A 320 20.18 -15.99 -13.36
CA ASN A 320 20.23 -14.80 -14.20
C ASN A 320 20.47 -13.51 -13.42
N THR A 321 20.80 -13.57 -12.14
CA THR A 321 21.02 -12.37 -11.31
C THR A 321 22.28 -12.48 -10.45
N SER A 322 22.75 -11.35 -9.93
CA SER A 322 23.87 -11.30 -8.97
C SER A 322 23.39 -11.36 -7.51
N VAL A 323 22.35 -12.15 -7.24
CA VAL A 323 21.73 -12.23 -5.91
C VAL A 323 22.75 -12.68 -4.86
N GLU A 324 22.91 -11.89 -3.81
CA GLU A 324 23.80 -12.18 -2.68
C GLU A 324 23.01 -12.83 -1.53
N CYS A 325 21.74 -12.43 -1.37
CA CYS A 325 20.88 -12.89 -0.30
C CYS A 325 19.49 -13.27 -0.83
N LEU A 326 19.16 -14.56 -0.74
CA LEU A 326 17.85 -15.11 -1.10
C LEU A 326 17.13 -15.58 0.17
N THR A 327 15.98 -14.98 0.49
CA THR A 327 15.13 -15.41 1.61
C THR A 327 13.85 -16.03 1.10
N LEU A 328 13.62 -17.30 1.43
CA LEU A 328 12.40 -18.05 1.12
C LEU A 328 11.66 -18.33 2.41
N ASP A 329 10.60 -17.57 2.66
CA ASP A 329 9.80 -17.66 3.86
C ASP A 329 8.49 -18.38 3.56
N THR A 330 8.30 -19.58 4.09
CA THR A 330 7.08 -20.39 3.91
C THR A 330 5.95 -19.96 4.86
N SER A 331 6.18 -18.95 5.70
CA SER A 331 5.19 -18.30 6.56
C SER A 331 4.81 -16.91 6.04
N PHE A 332 3.87 -16.23 6.72
CA PHE A 332 3.65 -14.79 6.52
C PHE A 332 4.13 -14.00 7.74
N GLU A 333 4.56 -12.76 7.54
CA GLU A 333 5.09 -11.90 8.61
C GLU A 333 4.08 -11.70 9.76
N SER A 334 2.78 -11.77 9.48
CA SER A 334 1.69 -11.70 10.47
C SER A 334 1.53 -12.96 11.35
N PHE A 335 2.26 -14.04 11.07
CA PHE A 335 2.24 -15.32 11.82
C PHE A 335 3.55 -15.59 12.57
N ARG A 336 4.35 -14.58 12.86
CA ARG A 336 5.60 -14.72 13.62
C ARG A 336 5.50 -14.13 15.02
N CYS A 337 6.14 -14.79 15.99
CA CYS A 337 6.37 -14.21 17.31
C CYS A 337 7.37 -13.06 17.15
N SER A 338 7.08 -11.88 17.71
CA SER A 338 8.11 -10.84 17.81
C SER A 338 9.26 -11.34 18.68
N PRO A 339 10.54 -11.14 18.29
CA PRO A 339 11.67 -11.48 19.14
C PRO A 339 11.51 -10.82 20.51
N GLY A 340 11.58 -11.61 21.59
CA GLY A 340 11.53 -11.10 22.97
C GLY A 340 10.15 -10.70 23.51
N LYS A 341 9.02 -10.93 22.81
CA LYS A 341 7.68 -10.68 23.36
C LYS A 341 6.91 -11.98 23.64
N PRO A 342 6.21 -12.10 24.78
CA PRO A 342 5.41 -13.29 25.14
C PRO A 342 4.06 -13.33 24.39
N GLY A 343 4.06 -13.12 23.07
CA GLY A 343 2.87 -13.22 22.22
C GLY A 343 2.82 -14.56 21.49
N ARG A 344 1.63 -15.14 21.31
CA ARG A 344 1.41 -16.27 20.39
C ARG A 344 1.26 -15.75 18.95
N CYS A 345 1.73 -16.51 17.96
CA CYS A 345 1.45 -16.23 16.56
C CYS A 345 -0.05 -16.26 16.27
N SER A 346 -0.47 -15.51 15.23
CA SER A 346 -1.78 -15.71 14.60
C SER A 346 -1.93 -17.19 14.21
N ARG A 347 -3.14 -17.76 14.31
CA ARG A 347 -3.36 -19.17 13.92
C ARG A 347 -3.25 -19.34 12.41
N MET A 348 -2.41 -20.26 11.95
CA MET A 348 -2.42 -20.77 10.57
C MET A 348 -3.50 -21.86 10.43
N SER A 349 -4.13 -21.95 9.26
CA SER A 349 -5.05 -23.05 8.97
C SER A 349 -4.28 -24.37 8.77
N LYS A 350 -4.97 -25.51 8.90
CA LYS A 350 -4.35 -26.82 8.60
C LYS A 350 -3.83 -26.89 7.17
N ASP A 351 -4.57 -26.32 6.22
CA ASP A 351 -4.18 -26.27 4.81
C ASP A 351 -2.93 -25.42 4.61
N ASP A 352 -2.83 -24.26 5.27
CA ASP A 352 -1.64 -23.39 5.16
C ASP A 352 -0.40 -24.04 5.79
N LEU A 353 -0.55 -24.80 6.88
CA LEU A 353 0.56 -25.57 7.48
C LEU A 353 1.00 -26.72 6.58
N MET A 354 0.05 -27.46 6.01
CA MET A 354 0.35 -28.51 5.03
C MET A 354 1.06 -27.92 3.80
N GLU A 355 0.62 -26.77 3.31
CA GLU A 355 1.26 -26.09 2.18
C GLU A 355 2.67 -25.59 2.54
N ALA A 356 2.87 -25.05 3.75
CA ALA A 356 4.20 -24.68 4.22
C ALA A 356 5.14 -25.91 4.31
N SER A 357 4.65 -27.05 4.79
CA SER A 357 5.40 -28.33 4.77
C SER A 357 5.77 -28.76 3.35
N LYS A 358 4.83 -28.69 2.40
CA LYS A 358 5.10 -28.98 0.97
C LYS A 358 6.14 -28.03 0.38
N ALA A 359 6.03 -26.74 0.68
CA ALA A 359 6.95 -25.71 0.22
C ALA A 359 8.37 -25.93 0.75
N LEU A 360 8.52 -26.25 2.04
CA LEU A 360 9.84 -26.60 2.60
C LEU A 360 10.43 -27.84 1.95
N PHE A 361 9.62 -28.87 1.72
CA PHE A 361 10.07 -30.06 1.00
C PHE A 361 10.53 -29.71 -0.42
N ALA A 362 9.79 -28.85 -1.13
CA ALA A 362 10.16 -28.39 -2.47
C ALA A 362 11.47 -27.57 -2.46
N ILE A 363 11.66 -26.67 -1.50
CA ILE A 363 12.91 -25.89 -1.35
C ILE A 363 14.11 -26.81 -1.16
N ARG A 364 14.02 -27.76 -0.22
CA ARG A 364 15.09 -28.74 0.04
C ARG A 364 15.40 -29.62 -1.16
N THR A 365 14.37 -30.02 -1.89
CA THR A 365 14.50 -30.97 -3.02
C THR A 365 15.01 -30.28 -4.29
N TYR A 366 14.51 -29.09 -4.60
CA TYR A 366 14.69 -28.47 -5.92
C TYR A 366 15.56 -27.20 -5.91
N ILE A 367 15.69 -26.50 -4.77
CA ILE A 367 16.40 -25.22 -4.70
C ILE A 367 17.75 -25.35 -4.00
N GLU A 368 17.83 -25.95 -2.82
CA GLU A 368 19.05 -25.92 -1.98
C GLU A 368 20.30 -26.41 -2.72
N GLY A 369 20.21 -27.53 -3.45
CA GLY A 369 21.33 -28.08 -4.23
C GLY A 369 21.71 -27.28 -5.49
N LYS A 370 20.95 -26.25 -5.83
CA LYS A 370 21.17 -25.37 -6.99
C LYS A 370 21.63 -23.97 -6.60
N VAL A 371 21.60 -23.62 -5.32
CA VAL A 371 22.05 -22.31 -4.85
C VAL A 371 23.58 -22.23 -4.96
N PRO A 372 24.14 -21.23 -5.68
CA PRO A 372 25.58 -21.03 -5.73
C PRO A 372 26.15 -20.73 -4.34
N SER A 373 27.38 -21.15 -4.06
CA SER A 373 28.03 -20.97 -2.76
C SER A 373 28.23 -19.50 -2.36
N THR A 374 28.17 -18.58 -3.32
CA THR A 374 28.22 -17.13 -3.11
C THR A 374 26.91 -16.54 -2.59
N VAL A 375 25.80 -17.28 -2.70
CA VAL A 375 24.47 -16.80 -2.31
C VAL A 375 24.12 -17.31 -0.92
N ARG A 376 23.76 -16.38 -0.03
CA ARG A 376 23.20 -16.73 1.28
C ARG A 376 21.72 -17.05 1.16
N LEU A 377 21.39 -18.34 1.16
CA LEU A 377 20.01 -18.82 1.26
C LEU A 377 19.53 -18.81 2.72
N ASN A 378 18.46 -18.07 3.00
CA ASN A 378 17.74 -18.10 4.28
C ASN A 378 16.35 -18.73 4.06
N VAL A 379 16.17 -19.96 4.52
CA VAL A 379 14.86 -20.62 4.54
C VAL A 379 14.20 -20.33 5.88
N VAL A 380 12.99 -19.77 5.88
CA VAL A 380 12.26 -19.48 7.11
C VAL A 380 10.99 -20.31 7.19
N GLU A 381 10.89 -21.08 8.27
CA GLU A 381 9.77 -21.97 8.57
C GLU A 381 8.74 -21.29 9.49
N PRO A 382 7.48 -21.77 9.53
CA PRO A 382 6.51 -21.33 10.52
C PRO A 382 7.02 -21.51 11.96
N CYS A 383 6.56 -20.64 12.86
CA CYS A 383 7.02 -20.64 14.24
C CYS A 383 6.73 -21.98 14.95
N SER A 384 7.77 -22.76 15.21
CA SER A 384 7.70 -24.08 15.88
C SER A 384 7.10 -24.04 17.28
N ARG A 385 7.16 -22.89 17.96
CA ARG A 385 6.53 -22.69 19.29
C ARG A 385 5.00 -22.58 19.22
N CYS A 386 4.46 -22.13 18.09
CA CYS A 386 3.03 -21.84 17.95
C CYS A 386 2.33 -22.77 16.96
N HIS A 387 3.09 -23.41 16.07
CA HIS A 387 2.58 -24.25 15.00
C HIS A 387 3.34 -25.57 14.98
N VAL A 388 2.59 -26.67 14.99
CA VAL A 388 3.12 -28.01 14.77
C VAL A 388 2.91 -28.31 13.30
N MET A 389 4.01 -28.54 12.58
CA MET A 389 3.97 -28.98 11.19
C MET A 389 4.23 -30.47 11.10
N GLU A 390 3.39 -31.17 10.33
CA GLU A 390 3.65 -32.56 9.96
C GLU A 390 4.60 -32.59 8.75
N PRO A 391 5.62 -33.47 8.74
CA PRO A 391 6.51 -33.61 7.59
C PRO A 391 5.70 -34.05 6.36
N PHE A 392 5.92 -33.36 5.23
CA PHE A 392 5.36 -33.79 3.96
C PHE A 392 6.24 -34.88 3.33
N TYR A 393 5.61 -35.97 2.91
CA TYR A 393 6.25 -37.04 2.15
C TYR A 393 5.55 -37.16 0.80
N CYS A 394 6.31 -36.97 -0.29
CA CYS A 394 5.80 -37.23 -1.63
C CYS A 394 5.50 -38.73 -1.75
N ARG A 395 4.25 -39.09 -2.07
CA ARG A 395 3.91 -40.47 -2.42
C ARG A 395 4.56 -40.76 -3.78
N LYS A 396 5.47 -41.73 -3.81
CA LYS A 396 6.14 -42.18 -5.04
C LYS A 396 5.17 -42.88 -5.97
#